data_AF-A0A7S4C521-F1
#
_entry.id   AF-A0A7S4C521-F1
#
_cell.length_a   1.000
_cell.length_b   1.000
_cell.length_c   1.000
_cell.angle_alpha   90.00
_cell.angle_beta   90.00
_cell.angle_gamma   90.00
#
_symmetry.space_group_name_H-M   'P 1'
#
loop_
_entity.id
_entity.type
_entity.pdbx_description
1 polymer ?
#
loop_
_entity_poly.entity_id
_entity_poly.type
_entity_poly.pdbx_seq_one_letter_code
_entity_poly.pdbx_strand_id
1 'polypeptide(L)'
;MYASKRAVRSNAEAFFSARIQSLPPSPLYAGPYALAPLMKLPSVHVMCGGVPPSESFPLEVGTMNCAGGLSVELDTNEVALAQRYAPFAWNGLKAWLHQHVREIHNPPGEWDLTIGAGSMSSVDICVSMLCDRGDVVLVEEFSFLAGIDVLRSAGVQLIPVKIDKDGIVPSALEELCMALAKE
;
A
#
# COMPACT_ATOMS: atom_id res chain seq x y z
N MET A 1 0.32 31.43 0.13
CA MET A 1 0.12 30.90 1.50
C MET A 1 -0.95 29.83 1.43
N TYR A 2 -0.57 28.55 1.32
CA TYR A 2 -1.55 27.47 1.46
C TYR A 2 -1.89 27.36 2.94
N ALA A 3 -3.13 27.70 3.29
CA ALA A 3 -3.64 27.49 4.63
C ALA A 3 -3.46 26.02 5.02
N SER A 4 -2.85 25.79 6.18
CA SER A 4 -2.74 24.47 6.81
C SER A 4 -4.14 23.88 6.94
N LYS A 5 -4.51 23.00 6.00
CA LYS A 5 -5.75 22.25 6.06
C LYS A 5 -5.60 21.25 7.21
N ARG A 6 -6.29 21.55 8.31
CA ARG A 6 -6.43 20.69 9.48
C ARG A 6 -6.84 19.30 8.99
N ALA A 7 -6.02 18.28 9.28
CA ALA A 7 -6.32 16.90 8.91
C ALA A 7 -7.66 16.50 9.53
N VAL A 8 -8.67 16.29 8.68
CA VAL A 8 -9.93 15.66 9.10
C VAL A 8 -9.57 14.21 9.35
N ARG A 9 -9.63 13.75 10.61
CA ARG A 9 -9.59 12.31 10.91
C ARG A 9 -10.87 11.71 10.35
N SER A 10 -10.80 11.14 9.15
CA SER A 10 -11.88 10.31 8.61
C SER A 10 -11.91 8.98 9.35
N ASN A 11 -13.10 8.45 9.61
CA ASN A 11 -13.25 7.06 10.04
C ASN A 11 -13.10 6.15 8.81
N ALA A 12 -11.86 6.04 8.30
CA ALA A 12 -11.57 5.30 7.07
C ALA A 12 -11.97 3.82 7.17
N GLU A 13 -11.95 3.25 8.38
CA GLU A 13 -12.33 1.86 8.65
C GLU A 13 -13.81 1.58 8.32
N ALA A 14 -14.67 2.59 8.39
CA ALA A 14 -16.08 2.44 8.00
C ALA A 14 -16.28 2.13 6.51
N PHE A 15 -15.27 2.38 5.67
CA PHE A 15 -15.29 2.11 4.24
C PHE A 15 -14.57 0.82 3.85
N PHE A 16 -14.08 0.03 4.81
CA PHE A 16 -13.51 -1.28 4.50
C PHE A 16 -14.61 -2.23 4.05
N SER A 17 -14.28 -3.08 3.06
CA SER A 17 -15.17 -4.14 2.60
C SER A 17 -15.51 -5.11 3.73
N ALA A 18 -16.66 -5.76 3.65
CA ALA A 18 -17.12 -6.74 4.63
C ALA A 18 -16.08 -7.83 4.87
N ARG A 19 -15.36 -8.23 3.81
CA ARG A 19 -14.23 -9.16 3.91
C ARG A 19 -13.16 -8.64 4.87
N ILE A 20 -12.67 -7.41 4.69
CA ILE A 20 -11.62 -6.86 5.55
C ILE A 20 -12.11 -6.68 6.98
N GLN A 21 -13.34 -6.20 7.17
CA GLN A 21 -13.92 -6.05 8.51
C GLN A 21 -14.02 -7.40 9.26
N SER A 22 -14.20 -8.50 8.52
CA SER A 22 -14.26 -9.85 9.08
C SER A 22 -12.89 -10.48 9.36
N LEU A 23 -11.80 -9.90 8.87
CA LEU A 23 -10.48 -10.50 9.02
C LEU A 23 -10.02 -10.42 10.48
N PRO A 24 -9.59 -11.55 11.08
CA PRO A 24 -9.03 -11.53 12.41
C PRO A 24 -7.71 -10.75 12.41
N PRO A 25 -7.36 -10.11 13.54
CA PRO A 25 -6.06 -9.46 13.68
C PRO A 25 -4.92 -10.46 13.43
N SER A 26 -3.83 -9.98 12.81
CA SER A 26 -2.68 -10.83 12.53
C SER A 26 -2.11 -11.39 13.83
N PRO A 27 -2.02 -12.72 14.01
CA PRO A 27 -1.44 -13.32 15.21
C PRO A 27 0.08 -13.05 15.32
N LEU A 28 0.71 -12.55 14.25
CA LEU A 28 2.09 -12.11 14.30
C LEU A 28 2.23 -10.74 14.99
N TYR A 29 1.27 -9.84 14.80
CA TYR A 29 1.43 -8.42 15.20
C TYR A 29 0.42 -7.92 16.21
N ALA A 30 -0.75 -8.55 16.34
CA ALA A 30 -1.87 -8.05 17.10
C ALA A 30 -2.53 -9.13 17.97
N GLY A 31 -3.11 -8.70 19.09
CA GLY A 31 -3.71 -9.56 20.10
C GLY A 31 -2.80 -9.84 21.31
N PRO A 32 -3.35 -10.43 22.38
CA PRO A 32 -2.65 -10.63 23.65
C PRO A 32 -1.46 -11.61 23.57
N TYR A 33 -1.39 -12.41 22.51
CA TYR A 33 -0.34 -13.40 22.27
C TYR A 33 0.39 -13.19 20.94
N ALA A 34 0.47 -11.93 20.49
CA ALA A 34 1.17 -11.60 19.25
C ALA A 34 2.63 -12.07 19.28
N LEU A 35 3.08 -12.74 18.22
CA LEU A 35 4.41 -13.35 18.19
C LEU A 35 5.55 -12.32 18.09
N ALA A 36 5.39 -11.25 17.32
CA ALA A 36 6.46 -10.27 17.07
C ALA A 36 6.97 -9.55 18.34
N PRO A 37 6.14 -9.16 19.31
CA PRO A 37 6.61 -8.68 20.61
C PRO A 37 7.38 -9.74 21.41
N LEU A 38 6.89 -11.00 21.41
CA LEU A 38 7.52 -12.10 22.14
C LEU A 38 8.90 -12.47 21.57
N MET A 39 9.06 -12.39 20.24
CA MET A 39 10.34 -12.60 19.55
C MET A 39 11.44 -11.62 19.97
N LYS A 40 11.10 -10.49 20.60
CA LYS A 40 12.06 -9.50 21.08
C LYS A 40 12.50 -9.74 22.53
N LEU A 41 11.88 -10.67 23.25
CA LEU A 41 12.18 -10.94 24.65
C LEU A 41 13.42 -11.83 24.78
N PRO A 42 14.47 -11.41 25.52
CA PRO A 42 15.70 -12.20 25.65
C PRO A 42 15.51 -13.58 26.28
N SER A 43 14.47 -13.75 27.09
CA SER A 43 14.15 -15.01 27.79
C SER A 43 13.33 -15.99 26.94
N VAL A 44 12.90 -15.60 25.74
CA VAL A 44 12.02 -16.40 24.89
C VAL A 44 12.83 -17.01 23.75
N HIS A 45 12.82 -18.33 23.66
CA HIS A 45 13.33 -19.04 22.50
C HIS A 45 12.17 -19.39 21.56
N VAL A 46 12.12 -18.74 20.40
CA VAL A 46 11.00 -18.87 19.46
C VAL A 46 11.26 -20.01 18.47
N MET A 47 10.56 -21.14 18.66
CA MET A 47 10.66 -22.32 17.79
C MET A 47 9.74 -22.26 16.56
N CYS A 48 8.81 -21.30 16.50
CA CYS A 48 7.79 -21.17 15.45
C CYS A 48 7.95 -19.91 14.58
N GLY A 49 9.12 -19.28 14.61
CA GLY A 49 9.33 -17.98 13.93
C GLY A 49 9.31 -18.07 12.40
N GLY A 50 9.60 -19.24 11.82
CA GLY A 50 9.60 -19.45 10.37
C GLY A 50 10.65 -18.63 9.61
N VAL A 51 11.67 -18.11 10.30
CA VAL A 51 12.76 -17.32 9.72
C VAL A 51 13.94 -18.24 9.40
N PRO A 52 14.34 -18.38 8.13
CA PRO A 52 15.52 -19.17 7.77
C PRO A 52 16.80 -18.62 8.41
N PRO A 53 17.79 -19.49 8.72
CA PRO A 53 19.09 -19.06 9.20
C PRO A 53 19.82 -18.22 8.15
N SER A 54 20.47 -17.12 8.56
CA SER A 54 21.21 -16.23 7.66
C SER A 54 22.32 -16.94 6.90
N GLU A 55 22.91 -17.97 7.49
CA GLU A 55 24.01 -18.76 6.92
C GLU A 55 23.54 -19.61 5.72
N SER A 56 22.22 -19.76 5.53
CA SER A 56 21.65 -20.45 4.37
C SER A 56 21.48 -19.54 3.15
N PHE A 57 21.75 -18.23 3.29
CA PHE A 57 21.59 -17.27 2.21
C PHE A 57 22.72 -17.41 1.18
N PRO A 58 22.41 -17.64 -0.11
CA PRO A 58 23.43 -17.97 -1.10
C PRO A 58 24.19 -16.76 -1.67
N LEU A 59 23.76 -15.52 -1.37
CA LEU A 59 24.41 -14.30 -1.87
C LEU A 59 25.19 -13.60 -0.75
N GLU A 60 26.45 -13.23 -1.04
CA GLU A 60 27.37 -12.61 -0.07
C GLU A 60 27.63 -11.13 -0.35
N VAL A 61 27.76 -10.71 -1.60
CA VAL A 61 27.94 -9.31 -2.02
C VAL A 61 27.25 -9.10 -3.38
N GLY A 62 27.01 -7.85 -3.77
CA GLY A 62 26.35 -7.57 -5.05
C GLY A 62 26.79 -6.26 -5.66
N THR A 63 26.89 -6.24 -6.98
CA THR A 63 27.18 -5.02 -7.76
C THR A 63 26.08 -4.84 -8.81
N MET A 64 25.48 -3.66 -8.86
CA MET A 64 24.49 -3.28 -9.87
C MET A 64 25.06 -2.17 -10.75
N ASN A 65 25.31 -2.50 -12.01
CA ASN A 65 25.75 -1.56 -13.02
C ASN A 65 24.54 -0.97 -13.76
N CYS A 66 24.30 0.31 -13.57
CA CYS A 66 23.20 1.05 -14.17
C CYS A 66 23.63 1.70 -15.48
N ALA A 67 22.66 1.96 -16.35
CA ALA A 67 22.88 2.78 -17.54
C ALA A 67 23.43 4.16 -17.14
N GLY A 68 24.38 4.69 -17.91
CA GLY A 68 25.06 5.95 -17.61
C GLY A 68 26.29 5.82 -16.71
N GLY A 69 26.75 4.60 -16.41
CA GLY A 69 28.02 4.34 -15.71
C GLY A 69 27.94 4.44 -14.19
N LEU A 70 26.74 4.60 -13.63
CA LEU A 70 26.52 4.48 -12.20
C LEU A 70 26.70 3.01 -11.79
N SER A 71 27.60 2.74 -10.83
CA SER A 71 27.71 1.44 -10.17
C SER A 71 27.24 1.57 -8.72
N VAL A 72 26.46 0.61 -8.25
CA VAL A 72 26.02 0.49 -6.87
C VAL A 72 26.56 -0.82 -6.31
N GLU A 73 27.40 -0.71 -5.29
CA GLU A 73 27.92 -1.84 -4.53
C GLU A 73 27.05 -2.08 -3.30
N LEU A 74 26.76 -3.34 -3.01
CA LEU A 74 26.07 -3.80 -1.82
C LEU A 74 27.02 -4.67 -1.00
N ASP A 75 27.24 -4.29 0.25
CA ASP A 75 28.06 -5.06 1.17
C ASP A 75 27.37 -6.32 1.69
N THR A 76 28.10 -7.13 2.46
CA THR A 76 27.57 -8.38 3.02
C THR A 76 26.36 -8.20 3.92
N ASN A 77 26.29 -7.10 4.68
CA ASN A 77 25.15 -6.84 5.53
C ASN A 77 23.94 -6.44 4.69
N GLU A 78 24.12 -5.59 3.67
CA GLU A 78 23.05 -5.14 2.77
C GLU A 78 22.46 -6.31 1.97
N VAL A 79 23.32 -7.17 1.42
CA VAL A 79 22.91 -8.37 0.68
C VAL A 79 22.25 -9.40 1.58
N ALA A 80 22.76 -9.61 2.80
CA ALA A 80 22.11 -10.49 3.77
C ALA A 80 20.73 -9.96 4.18
N LEU A 81 20.59 -8.65 4.37
CA LEU A 81 19.31 -8.02 4.73
C LEU A 81 18.27 -8.14 3.61
N ALA A 82 18.69 -7.96 2.36
CA ALA A 82 17.84 -8.07 1.17
C ALA A 82 17.25 -9.46 0.95
N GLN A 83 17.91 -10.52 1.45
CA GLN A 83 17.44 -11.91 1.35
C GLN A 83 16.45 -12.30 2.46
N ARG A 84 16.16 -11.39 3.41
CA ARG A 84 15.18 -11.63 4.48
C ARG A 84 13.75 -11.33 4.03
N TYR A 85 12.76 -11.77 4.81
CA TYR A 85 11.38 -11.34 4.61
C TYR A 85 11.21 -9.82 4.69
N ALA A 86 10.24 -9.31 3.92
CA ALA A 86 9.96 -7.89 3.73
C ALA A 86 9.98 -7.01 5.00
N PRO A 87 9.37 -7.40 6.16
CA PRO A 87 9.41 -6.59 7.37
C PRO A 87 10.82 -6.32 7.91
N PHE A 88 11.79 -7.18 7.59
CA PHE A 88 13.19 -7.05 8.01
C PHE A 88 14.07 -6.41 6.93
N ALA A 89 13.72 -6.60 5.65
CA ALA A 89 14.55 -6.19 4.52
C ALA A 89 14.35 -4.73 4.09
N TRP A 90 13.13 -4.19 4.20
CA TRP A 90 12.75 -2.96 3.48
C TRP A 90 12.98 -1.65 4.23
N ASN A 91 13.62 -1.65 5.40
CA ASN A 91 13.69 -0.44 6.24
C ASN A 91 14.43 0.74 5.56
N GLY A 92 15.57 0.47 4.91
CA GLY A 92 16.30 1.49 4.16
C GLY A 92 15.49 2.05 2.99
N LEU A 93 14.86 1.18 2.20
CA LEU A 93 14.00 1.57 1.09
C LEU A 93 12.78 2.37 1.55
N LYS A 94 12.10 1.96 2.63
CA LYS A 94 10.98 2.71 3.20
C LYS A 94 11.41 4.09 3.66
N ALA A 95 12.54 4.22 4.35
CA ALA A 95 13.06 5.51 4.80
C ALA A 95 13.32 6.46 3.63
N TRP A 96 13.96 5.96 2.56
CA TRP A 96 14.18 6.71 1.33
C TRP A 96 12.86 7.12 0.67
N LEU A 97 11.90 6.19 0.51
CA LEU A 97 10.60 6.47 -0.07
C LEU A 97 9.82 7.52 0.73
N HIS A 98 9.88 7.46 2.06
CA HIS A 98 9.26 8.48 2.91
C HIS A 98 9.85 9.85 2.67
N GLN A 99 11.18 9.94 2.62
CA GLN A 99 11.85 11.21 2.32
C GLN A 99 11.43 11.74 0.95
N HIS A 100 11.48 10.88 -0.08
CA HIS A 100 11.11 11.24 -1.44
C HIS A 100 9.66 11.77 -1.52
N VAL A 101 8.70 11.08 -0.88
CA VAL A 101 7.30 11.52 -0.84
C VAL A 101 7.14 12.86 -0.10
N ARG A 102 7.91 13.12 0.97
CA ARG A 102 7.91 14.43 1.64
C ARG A 102 8.40 15.54 0.74
N GLU A 103 9.49 15.31 0.02
CA GLU A 103 10.13 16.31 -0.84
C GLU A 103 9.25 16.68 -2.03
N ILE A 104 8.60 15.70 -2.67
CA ILE A 104 7.80 15.92 -3.87
C ILE A 104 6.36 16.33 -3.54
N HIS A 105 5.72 15.69 -2.56
CA HIS A 105 4.28 15.84 -2.30
C HIS A 105 3.96 16.57 -0.99
N ASN A 106 4.85 16.54 0.00
CA ASN A 106 4.69 17.12 1.34
C ASN A 106 3.26 16.90 1.93
N PRO A 107 2.80 15.65 2.07
CA PRO A 107 1.43 15.36 2.49
C PRO A 107 1.17 15.88 3.92
N PRO A 108 0.00 16.49 4.17
CA PRO A 108 -0.35 17.02 5.49
C PRO A 108 -0.73 15.90 6.46
N GLY A 109 -0.47 16.13 7.76
CA GLY A 109 -0.90 15.21 8.83
C GLY A 109 -0.02 13.96 8.99
N GLU A 110 -0.56 12.97 9.70
CA GLU A 110 0.06 11.65 9.84
C GLU A 110 -0.24 10.81 8.60
N TRP A 111 0.79 10.21 8.02
CA TRP A 111 0.68 9.34 6.85
C TRP A 111 1.80 8.30 6.89
N ASP A 112 1.57 7.19 6.19
CA ASP A 112 2.53 6.11 6.04
C ASP A 112 2.56 5.62 4.58
N LEU A 113 3.49 4.73 4.24
CA LEU A 113 3.58 4.08 2.94
C LEU A 113 3.66 2.56 3.07
N THR A 114 3.21 1.89 2.02
CA THR A 114 3.41 0.44 1.85
C THR A 114 4.03 0.18 0.48
N ILE A 115 4.84 -0.87 0.39
CA ILE A 115 5.51 -1.26 -0.84
C ILE A 115 4.70 -2.39 -1.48
N GLY A 116 4.14 -2.13 -2.66
CA GLY A 116 3.46 -3.13 -3.49
C GLY A 116 4.40 -3.71 -4.56
N ALA A 117 3.99 -4.83 -5.17
CA ALA A 117 4.69 -5.48 -6.28
C ALA A 117 4.42 -4.79 -7.63
N GLY A 118 4.28 -3.47 -7.63
CA GLY A 118 3.86 -2.65 -8.78
C GLY A 118 2.44 -2.09 -8.64
N SER A 119 2.12 -1.07 -9.45
CA SER A 119 0.89 -0.28 -9.34
C SER A 119 -0.39 -1.12 -9.41
N MET A 120 -0.45 -2.10 -10.32
CA MET A 120 -1.63 -2.96 -10.46
C MET A 120 -1.87 -3.87 -9.24
N SER A 121 -0.80 -4.35 -8.59
CA SER A 121 -0.95 -5.10 -7.33
C SER A 121 -1.51 -4.22 -6.21
N SER A 122 -1.08 -2.96 -6.15
CA SER A 122 -1.60 -1.99 -5.18
C SER A 122 -3.07 -1.64 -5.46
N VAL A 123 -3.44 -1.48 -6.75
CA VAL A 123 -4.84 -1.24 -7.14
C VAL A 123 -5.72 -2.44 -6.74
N ASP A 124 -5.30 -3.66 -7.02
CA ASP A 124 -6.03 -4.87 -6.63
C ASP A 124 -6.23 -4.97 -5.10
N ILE A 125 -5.18 -4.68 -4.32
CA ILE A 125 -5.27 -4.61 -2.85
C ILE A 125 -6.28 -3.53 -2.42
N CYS A 126 -6.23 -2.33 -3.01
CA CYS A 126 -7.19 -1.26 -2.68
C CYS A 126 -8.62 -1.66 -3.00
N VAL A 127 -8.87 -2.26 -4.17
CA VAL A 127 -10.21 -2.73 -4.57
C VAL A 127 -10.70 -3.82 -3.61
N SER A 128 -9.87 -4.81 -3.27
CA SER A 128 -10.26 -5.82 -2.28
C SER A 128 -10.47 -5.21 -0.89
N MET A 129 -9.80 -4.12 -0.56
CA MET A 129 -9.90 -3.47 0.75
C MET A 129 -11.15 -2.62 0.90
N LEU A 130 -11.58 -1.96 -0.19
CA LEU A 130 -12.58 -0.90 -0.15
C LEU A 130 -13.89 -1.25 -0.87
N CYS A 131 -13.94 -2.34 -1.61
CA CYS A 131 -15.13 -2.70 -2.40
C CYS A 131 -15.66 -4.08 -2.03
N ASP A 132 -16.97 -4.16 -1.90
CA ASP A 132 -17.78 -5.37 -1.97
C ASP A 132 -18.46 -5.50 -3.34
N ARG A 133 -18.91 -6.71 -3.65
CA ARG A 133 -19.60 -6.98 -4.92
C ARG A 133 -20.93 -6.21 -4.95
N GLY A 134 -21.14 -5.46 -6.03
CA GLY A 134 -22.32 -4.59 -6.19
C GLY A 134 -22.08 -3.14 -5.78
N ASP A 135 -20.98 -2.82 -5.11
CA ASP A 135 -20.63 -1.43 -4.80
C ASP A 135 -20.46 -0.60 -6.06
N VAL A 136 -20.65 0.70 -5.94
CA VAL A 136 -20.45 1.67 -7.02
C VAL A 136 -19.07 2.27 -6.93
N VAL A 137 -18.33 2.26 -8.05
CA VAL A 137 -17.05 2.95 -8.20
C VAL A 137 -17.15 3.95 -9.35
N LEU A 138 -16.81 5.20 -9.04
CA LEU A 138 -16.74 6.28 -10.01
C LEU A 138 -15.41 6.21 -10.77
N VAL A 139 -15.48 6.28 -12.10
CA VAL A 139 -14.31 6.22 -12.98
C VAL A 139 -14.36 7.34 -14.01
N GLU A 140 -13.23 7.74 -14.58
CA GLU A 140 -13.23 8.66 -15.72
C GLU A 140 -14.02 8.05 -16.90
N GLU A 141 -14.75 8.90 -17.65
CA GLU A 141 -15.50 8.47 -18.84
C GLU A 141 -14.64 7.67 -19.84
N PHE A 142 -13.37 8.03 -19.95
CA PHE A 142 -12.35 7.27 -20.67
C PHE A 142 -11.21 6.98 -19.71
N SER A 143 -11.08 5.72 -19.29
CA SER A 143 -10.11 5.33 -18.25
C SER A 143 -9.23 4.15 -18.67
N PHE A 144 -8.27 3.82 -17.81
CA PHE A 144 -7.27 2.78 -18.05
C PHE A 144 -7.88 1.38 -18.04
N LEU A 145 -7.74 0.65 -19.14
CA LEU A 145 -8.40 -0.64 -19.36
C LEU A 145 -8.11 -1.68 -18.27
N ALA A 146 -6.86 -1.80 -17.82
CA ALA A 146 -6.53 -2.79 -16.79
C ALA A 146 -7.17 -2.44 -15.42
N GLY A 147 -7.35 -1.15 -15.11
CA GLY A 147 -8.08 -0.72 -13.92
C GLY A 147 -9.57 -1.06 -14.00
N ILE A 148 -10.17 -0.84 -15.17
CA ILE A 148 -11.57 -1.23 -15.44
C ILE A 148 -11.76 -2.74 -15.30
N ASP A 149 -10.83 -3.56 -15.80
CA ASP A 149 -10.92 -5.01 -15.71
C ASP A 149 -10.80 -5.52 -14.27
N VAL A 150 -9.89 -4.94 -13.46
CA VAL A 150 -9.79 -5.26 -12.02
C VAL A 150 -11.10 -4.95 -11.30
N LEU A 151 -11.66 -3.76 -11.51
CA LEU A 151 -12.92 -3.36 -10.88
C LEU A 151 -14.10 -4.25 -11.32
N ARG A 152 -14.21 -4.54 -12.62
CA ARG A 152 -15.24 -5.48 -13.12
C ARG A 152 -15.07 -6.88 -12.53
N SER A 153 -13.84 -7.35 -12.35
CA SER A 153 -13.57 -8.65 -11.73
C SER A 153 -13.97 -8.71 -10.26
N ALA A 154 -13.88 -7.58 -9.54
CA ALA A 154 -14.42 -7.43 -8.19
C ALA A 154 -15.96 -7.36 -8.16
N GLY A 155 -16.60 -7.23 -9.32
CA GLY A 155 -18.05 -7.20 -9.47
C GLY A 155 -18.69 -5.90 -8.98
N VAL A 156 -17.93 -4.80 -8.99
CA VAL A 156 -18.46 -3.46 -8.73
C VAL A 156 -19.18 -2.92 -9.97
N GLN A 157 -20.10 -1.99 -9.74
CA GLN A 157 -20.75 -1.19 -10.77
C GLN A 157 -19.90 0.04 -11.07
N LEU A 158 -19.58 0.25 -12.34
CA LEU A 158 -18.77 1.38 -12.78
C LEU A 158 -19.67 2.49 -13.32
N ILE A 159 -19.58 3.68 -12.75
CA ILE A 159 -20.27 4.86 -13.25
C ILE A 159 -19.24 5.85 -13.82
N PRO A 160 -19.31 6.17 -15.13
CA PRO A 160 -18.40 7.12 -15.74
C PRO A 160 -18.71 8.56 -15.31
N VAL A 161 -17.67 9.29 -14.94
CA VAL A 161 -17.70 10.73 -14.62
C VAL A 161 -17.19 11.49 -15.84
N LYS A 162 -17.90 12.55 -16.21
CA LYS A 162 -17.51 13.40 -17.34
C LYS A 162 -16.13 13.99 -17.15
N ILE A 163 -15.35 13.96 -18.23
CA ILE A 163 -14.04 14.58 -18.32
C ILE A 163 -14.02 15.65 -19.41
N ASP A 164 -13.12 16.62 -19.29
CA ASP A 164 -12.73 17.54 -20.34
C ASP A 164 -11.23 17.44 -20.63
N LYS A 165 -10.66 18.42 -21.34
CA LYS A 165 -9.23 18.45 -21.69
C LYS A 165 -8.29 18.53 -20.47
N ASP A 166 -8.80 18.94 -19.31
CA ASP A 166 -8.05 19.13 -18.07
C ASP A 166 -8.32 17.98 -17.06
N GLY A 167 -9.16 17.00 -17.42
CA GLY A 167 -9.47 15.81 -16.61
C GLY A 167 -10.92 15.78 -16.12
N ILE A 168 -11.17 15.21 -14.93
CA ILE A 168 -12.51 15.12 -14.33
C ILE A 168 -13.13 16.51 -14.17
N VAL A 169 -14.38 16.67 -14.63
CA VAL A 169 -15.18 17.88 -14.43
C VAL A 169 -15.76 17.88 -13.00
N PRO A 170 -15.33 18.79 -12.09
CA PRO A 170 -15.71 18.69 -10.68
C PRO A 170 -17.21 18.83 -10.42
N SER A 171 -17.92 19.66 -11.20
CA SER A 171 -19.37 19.83 -11.06
C SER A 171 -20.14 18.58 -11.46
N ALA A 172 -19.67 17.85 -12.47
CA ALA A 172 -20.29 16.58 -12.87
C ALA A 172 -20.06 15.49 -11.81
N LEU A 173 -18.88 15.47 -11.18
CA LEU A 173 -18.58 14.60 -10.05
C LEU A 173 -19.50 14.91 -8.85
N GLU A 174 -19.66 16.19 -8.50
CA GLU A 174 -20.53 16.62 -7.40
C GLU A 174 -21.99 16.26 -7.63
N GLU A 175 -22.51 16.51 -8.84
CA GLU A 175 -23.87 16.14 -9.21
C GLU A 175 -24.12 14.64 -9.04
N LEU A 176 -23.16 13.82 -9.49
CA LEU A 176 -23.27 12.36 -9.39
C LEU A 176 -23.23 11.88 -7.93
N CYS A 177 -22.30 12.40 -7.11
CA CYS A 177 -22.25 12.09 -5.68
C CYS A 177 -23.55 12.46 -4.96
N MET A 178 -24.14 13.62 -5.29
CA MET A 178 -25.40 14.08 -4.70
C MET A 178 -26.62 13.27 -5.15
N ALA A 179 -26.58 12.70 -6.36
CA ALA A 179 -27.61 11.78 -6.84
C ALA A 179 -27.52 10.44 -6.10
N LEU A 180 -26.34 9.85 -6.01
CA LEU A 180 -26.10 8.55 -5.35
C LEU A 180 -26.34 8.59 -3.84
N ALA A 181 -26.09 9.73 -3.18
CA ALA A 181 -26.33 9.87 -1.74
C ALA A 181 -27.82 9.88 -1.33
N LYS A 182 -28.75 9.95 -2.30
CA LYS A 182 -30.20 9.95 -2.06
C LYS A 182 -30.85 8.56 -2.21
N GLU A 183 -30.10 7.61 -2.75
CA GLU A 183 -30.51 6.20 -2.92
C GLU A 183 -30.20 5.39 -1.65
#